data_AF-A0A4Y9ZNM3-F1
#
_entry.id   AF-A0A4Y9ZNM3-F1
#
_cell.length_a   1.000
_cell.length_b   1.000
_cell.length_c   1.000
_cell.angle_alpha   90.00
_cell.angle_beta   90.00
_cell.angle_gamma   90.00
#
_symmetry.space_group_name_H-M   'P 1'
#
loop_
_entity.id
_entity.type
_entity.pdbx_description
1 polymer ?
#
loop_
_entity_poly.entity_id
_entity_poly.type
_entity_poly.pdbx_seq_one_letter_code
_entity_poly.pdbx_strand_id
1 'polypeptide(L)'
;MCRYGRVQVQEAALSALAALARDNFDVASVLSKPPERSGAAAESPSGLSLALALCKSRNTDVQLAAALCATHIIRASVSSHHPSSPDLPAAMTVMHVMNRLISSSTDSPHARTKSCFILKYLVTDEKELCQMAFDGGSLSKLADLVKSITPTDKASEWDEDEAESICCLREAALTTIAVLALANDDIRRDITDNMKLVPTISTSLAHRHAGIRYAACHLVDSGLGTTLFQRLLKEDEDRRVTYAALTAICNLINEYSPLRQPFLDQGLVKRLLQLLGSEYSELRLNALWAVKNLVYKCSAGTKRSVLREIGWKEIGRLLSDPDVGVQEQAIFIIRNFADCEDDVDIVFDELGSERLLDLLCSAMESKSGDVVLQAAYALSNLANGRRQHQEQILAHGQILRTLRSCLVDAPMDVRHAAVTCVLQLAEVNDWKQQELRDAGLDSTLRHICEYGGGPISPGAASATAIGVERDVKDKARRALDLIEHQSHSLRLL
;
A
#
# COMPACT_ATOMS: atom_id res chain seq x y z
N MET A 1 28.01 35.29 -6.73
CA MET A 1 28.73 34.27 -5.93
C MET A 1 28.99 33.00 -6.73
N CYS A 2 27.99 32.32 -7.30
CA CYS A 2 28.22 31.08 -8.08
C CYS A 2 29.05 31.26 -9.37
N ARG A 3 28.99 32.43 -10.06
CA ARG A 3 29.74 32.66 -11.32
C ARG A 3 31.24 32.94 -11.15
N TYR A 4 31.64 33.59 -10.07
CA TYR A 4 33.00 34.14 -9.89
C TYR A 4 33.57 33.95 -8.48
N GLY A 5 32.91 33.16 -7.63
CA GLY A 5 33.34 32.88 -6.27
C GLY A 5 34.44 31.82 -6.22
N ARG A 6 35.18 31.77 -5.11
CA ARG A 6 36.05 30.62 -4.79
C ARG A 6 35.22 29.34 -4.68
N VAL A 7 35.83 28.18 -4.91
CA VAL A 7 35.17 26.86 -4.91
C VAL A 7 34.23 26.67 -3.72
N GLN A 8 34.68 26.94 -2.49
CA GLN A 8 33.88 26.83 -1.27
C GLN A 8 32.63 27.75 -1.28
N VAL A 9 32.77 28.95 -1.85
CA VAL A 9 31.66 29.91 -1.96
C VAL A 9 30.66 29.47 -3.02
N GLN A 10 31.13 28.84 -4.11
CA GLN A 10 30.25 28.28 -5.13
C GLN A 10 29.46 27.09 -4.57
N GLU A 11 30.13 26.16 -3.90
CA GLU A 11 29.52 24.99 -3.27
C GLU A 11 28.45 25.40 -2.24
N ALA A 12 28.79 26.31 -1.32
CA ALA A 12 27.86 26.77 -0.29
C ALA A 12 26.65 27.49 -0.89
N ALA A 13 26.87 28.34 -1.89
CA ALA A 13 25.77 29.06 -2.55
C ALA A 13 24.85 28.12 -3.32
N LEU A 14 25.39 27.11 -4.03
CA LEU A 14 24.59 26.10 -4.72
C LEU A 14 23.80 25.22 -3.74
N SER A 15 24.42 24.84 -2.63
CA SER A 15 23.74 24.05 -1.58
C SER A 15 22.61 24.83 -0.92
N ALA A 16 22.80 26.13 -0.68
CA ALA A 16 21.75 27.01 -0.17
C ALA A 16 20.59 27.16 -1.16
N LEU A 17 20.88 27.34 -2.46
CA LEU A 17 19.85 27.39 -3.50
C LEU A 17 19.10 26.05 -3.62
N ALA A 18 19.81 24.93 -3.54
CA ALA A 18 19.19 23.60 -3.52
C ALA A 18 18.23 23.47 -2.34
N ALA A 19 18.63 23.88 -1.14
CA ALA A 19 17.76 23.83 0.04
C ALA A 19 16.50 24.70 -0.11
N LEU A 20 16.61 25.88 -0.71
CA LEU A 20 15.47 26.77 -0.96
C LEU A 20 14.51 26.23 -2.03
N ALA A 21 15.04 25.57 -3.07
CA ALA A 21 14.24 25.04 -4.18
C ALA A 21 13.55 23.70 -3.85
N ARG A 22 13.99 23.00 -2.80
CA ARG A 22 13.46 21.69 -2.44
C ARG A 22 11.96 21.79 -2.13
N ASP A 23 11.17 21.07 -2.91
CA ASP A 23 9.71 20.99 -2.77
C ASP A 23 9.01 22.37 -2.80
N ASN A 24 9.64 23.38 -3.42
CA ASN A 24 9.16 24.76 -3.47
C ASN A 24 9.03 25.25 -4.93
N PHE A 25 7.81 25.21 -5.44
CA PHE A 25 7.50 25.59 -6.82
C PHE A 25 7.83 27.05 -7.14
N ASP A 26 7.53 27.99 -6.23
CA ASP A 26 7.73 29.42 -6.49
C ASP A 26 9.21 29.75 -6.65
N VAL A 27 10.04 29.21 -5.76
CA VAL A 27 11.50 29.36 -5.85
C VAL A 27 12.04 28.71 -7.12
N ALA A 28 11.58 27.49 -7.44
CA ALA A 28 12.00 26.80 -8.65
C ALA A 28 11.62 27.56 -9.93
N SER A 29 10.39 28.09 -10.00
CA SER A 29 9.89 28.89 -11.12
C SER A 29 10.74 30.14 -11.38
N VAL A 30 11.14 30.84 -10.32
CA VAL A 30 12.05 32.00 -10.41
C VAL A 30 13.44 31.57 -10.87
N LEU A 31 13.98 30.46 -10.35
CA LEU A 31 15.32 29.98 -10.70
C LEU A 31 15.40 29.41 -12.12
N SER A 32 14.29 28.94 -12.68
CA SER A 32 14.21 28.43 -14.05
C SER A 32 14.18 29.54 -15.09
N LYS A 33 13.68 30.74 -14.73
CA LYS A 33 13.59 31.89 -15.64
C LYS A 33 14.84 32.77 -15.59
N PRO A 34 15.23 33.41 -16.70
CA PRO A 34 16.25 34.46 -16.66
C PRO A 34 15.73 35.65 -15.84
N PRO A 35 16.61 36.36 -15.11
CA PRO A 35 16.18 37.49 -14.29
C PRO A 35 15.64 38.63 -15.18
N GLU A 36 14.42 39.07 -14.91
CA GLU A 36 13.83 40.23 -15.57
C GLU A 36 14.58 41.51 -15.14
N ARG A 37 15.45 42.02 -16.00
CA ARG A 37 16.03 43.36 -15.85
C ARG A 37 15.45 44.28 -16.91
N SER A 38 14.80 45.35 -16.45
CA SER A 38 14.42 46.49 -17.28
C SER A 38 15.67 47.23 -17.75
N GLY A 39 16.03 47.07 -19.02
CA GLY A 39 17.12 47.82 -19.65
C GLY A 39 18.19 46.93 -20.27
N ALA A 40 18.44 47.13 -21.56
CA ALA A 40 19.36 46.37 -22.38
C ALA A 40 20.79 46.34 -21.83
N ALA A 41 21.24 45.17 -21.34
CA ALA A 41 22.62 44.68 -21.41
C ALA A 41 22.74 43.27 -20.79
N ALA A 42 23.08 42.28 -21.65
CA ALA A 42 23.44 40.89 -21.36
C ALA A 42 22.34 39.99 -20.72
N GLU A 43 21.78 39.10 -21.54
CA GLU A 43 20.98 37.93 -21.11
C GLU A 43 21.76 37.15 -20.03
N SER A 44 21.41 37.35 -18.77
CA SER A 44 22.02 36.59 -17.69
C SER A 44 21.39 35.20 -17.66
N PRO A 45 22.18 34.11 -17.67
CA PRO A 45 21.63 32.76 -17.54
C PRO A 45 20.80 32.65 -16.26
N SER A 46 19.67 31.95 -16.36
CA SER A 46 18.83 31.55 -15.22
C SER A 46 19.62 30.81 -14.14
N GLY A 47 19.06 30.70 -12.94
CA GLY A 47 19.64 29.91 -11.85
C GLY A 47 19.88 28.46 -12.27
N LEU A 48 18.91 27.86 -12.95
CA LEU A 48 19.00 26.50 -13.49
C LEU A 48 20.13 26.36 -14.52
N SER A 49 20.19 27.23 -15.53
CA SER A 49 21.25 27.16 -16.55
C SER A 49 22.65 27.36 -15.97
N LEU A 50 22.79 28.21 -14.93
CA LEU A 50 24.04 28.37 -14.20
C LEU A 50 24.41 27.10 -13.40
N ALA A 51 23.45 26.47 -12.73
CA ALA A 51 23.66 25.20 -12.05
C ALA A 51 24.10 24.12 -13.05
N LEU A 52 23.40 23.97 -14.18
CA LEU A 52 23.75 23.02 -15.23
C LEU A 52 25.14 23.26 -15.83
N ALA A 53 25.57 24.53 -15.97
CA ALA A 53 26.93 24.85 -16.40
C ALA A 53 27.97 24.41 -15.35
N LEU A 54 27.69 24.63 -14.06
CA LEU A 54 28.57 24.23 -12.95
C LEU A 54 28.61 22.72 -12.70
N CYS A 55 27.62 21.96 -13.20
CA CYS A 55 27.70 20.49 -13.26
C CYS A 55 28.92 20.01 -14.07
N LYS A 56 29.52 20.85 -14.92
CA LYS A 56 30.73 20.54 -15.71
C LYS A 56 32.03 21.02 -15.05
N SER A 57 31.97 21.49 -13.80
CA SER A 57 33.16 21.91 -13.03
C SER A 57 34.21 20.80 -12.91
N ARG A 58 35.48 21.16 -12.73
CA ARG A 58 36.56 20.21 -12.44
C ARG A 58 36.61 19.77 -10.97
N ASN A 59 35.91 20.48 -10.10
CA ASN A 59 35.85 20.17 -8.67
C ASN A 59 34.56 19.38 -8.37
N THR A 60 34.72 18.15 -7.86
CA THR A 60 33.63 17.21 -7.61
C THR A 60 32.57 17.76 -6.65
N ASP A 61 32.95 18.51 -5.60
CA ASP A 61 32.00 19.07 -4.64
C ASP A 61 31.10 20.13 -5.28
N VAL A 62 31.67 21.01 -6.12
CA VAL A 62 30.89 21.98 -6.91
C VAL A 62 29.98 21.27 -7.92
N GLN A 63 30.46 20.19 -8.55
CA GLN A 63 29.62 19.41 -9.48
C GLN A 63 28.41 18.80 -8.76
N LEU A 64 28.62 18.22 -7.57
CA LEU A 64 27.56 17.60 -6.77
C LEU A 64 26.57 18.64 -6.24
N ALA A 65 27.05 19.77 -5.71
CA ALA A 65 26.19 20.86 -5.25
C ALA A 65 25.37 21.45 -6.40
N ALA A 66 25.98 21.60 -7.58
CA ALA A 66 25.31 22.09 -8.78
C ALA A 66 24.24 21.11 -9.29
N ALA A 67 24.57 19.83 -9.34
CA ALA A 67 23.63 18.78 -9.75
C ALA A 67 22.45 18.66 -8.78
N LEU A 68 22.70 18.71 -7.47
CA LEU A 68 21.64 18.71 -6.45
C LEU A 68 20.72 19.92 -6.61
N CYS A 69 21.29 21.12 -6.79
CA CYS A 69 20.53 22.34 -7.03
C CYS A 69 19.65 22.24 -8.28
N ALA A 70 20.23 21.79 -9.41
CA ALA A 70 19.48 21.61 -10.66
C ALA A 70 18.35 20.59 -10.48
N THR A 71 18.64 19.46 -9.84
CA THR A 71 17.65 18.42 -9.54
C THR A 71 16.48 18.97 -8.73
N HIS A 72 16.72 19.71 -7.64
CA HIS A 72 15.63 20.27 -6.83
C HIS A 72 14.77 21.27 -7.62
N ILE A 73 15.39 22.10 -8.47
CA ILE A 73 14.64 23.04 -9.34
C ILE A 73 13.76 22.26 -10.34
N ILE A 74 14.31 21.24 -11.01
CA ILE A 74 13.57 20.40 -11.95
C ILE A 74 12.38 19.73 -11.24
N ARG A 75 12.63 19.11 -10.09
CA ARG A 75 11.62 18.35 -9.33
C ARG A 75 10.50 19.20 -8.77
N ALA A 76 10.83 20.36 -8.21
CA ALA A 76 9.82 21.27 -7.67
C ALA A 76 8.92 21.86 -8.77
N SER A 77 9.39 21.89 -10.02
CA SER A 77 8.61 22.36 -11.18
C SER A 77 7.52 21.36 -11.63
N VAL A 78 7.64 20.08 -11.27
CA VAL A 78 6.71 18.99 -11.64
C VAL A 78 5.63 18.73 -10.55
N SER A 79 5.62 19.53 -9.47
CA SER A 79 4.78 19.30 -8.30
C SER A 79 3.27 19.24 -8.61
N SER A 80 2.54 18.47 -7.79
CA SER A 80 1.11 18.13 -7.94
C SER A 80 0.16 19.32 -8.07
N HIS A 81 0.55 20.50 -7.60
CA HIS A 81 -0.24 21.73 -7.69
C HIS A 81 -0.14 22.42 -9.05
N HIS A 82 0.90 22.16 -9.85
CA HIS A 82 1.12 22.73 -11.18
C HIS A 82 1.85 21.73 -12.09
N PRO A 83 1.13 20.80 -12.75
CA PRO A 83 1.75 19.77 -13.58
C PRO A 83 2.32 20.37 -14.86
N SER A 84 3.59 20.78 -14.80
CA SER A 84 4.40 21.04 -15.97
C SER A 84 5.24 19.80 -16.31
N SER A 85 5.46 19.55 -17.60
CA SER A 85 6.34 18.45 -18.02
C SER A 85 7.76 18.70 -17.49
N PRO A 86 8.48 17.67 -17.01
CA PRO A 86 9.85 17.82 -16.57
C PRO A 86 10.74 18.40 -17.68
N ASP A 87 11.71 19.25 -17.32
CA ASP A 87 12.74 19.73 -18.24
C ASP A 87 13.71 18.58 -18.57
N LEU A 88 13.35 17.81 -19.60
CA LEU A 88 14.07 16.61 -20.03
C LEU A 88 15.54 16.91 -20.40
N PRO A 89 15.89 17.97 -21.16
CA PRO A 89 17.29 18.32 -21.43
C PRO A 89 18.11 18.63 -20.18
N ALA A 90 17.54 19.38 -19.22
CA ALA A 90 18.21 19.67 -17.96
C ALA A 90 18.43 18.40 -17.13
N ALA A 91 17.40 17.56 -17.02
CA ALA A 91 17.47 16.28 -16.33
C ALA A 91 18.53 15.36 -16.96
N MET A 92 18.55 15.25 -18.29
CA MET A 92 19.53 14.47 -19.03
C MET A 92 20.97 14.92 -18.74
N THR A 93 21.21 16.23 -18.67
CA THR A 93 22.53 16.79 -18.32
C THR A 93 22.95 16.35 -16.93
N VAL A 94 22.06 16.42 -15.94
CA VAL A 94 22.33 15.96 -14.58
C VAL A 94 22.62 14.45 -14.57
N MET A 95 21.78 13.64 -15.22
CA MET A 95 21.95 12.18 -15.30
C MET A 95 23.32 11.80 -15.89
N HIS A 96 23.76 12.46 -16.96
CA HIS A 96 25.07 12.17 -17.58
C HIS A 96 26.23 12.42 -16.61
N VAL A 97 26.16 13.51 -15.85
CA VAL A 97 27.19 13.84 -14.85
C VAL A 97 27.16 12.84 -13.68
N MET A 98 25.97 12.51 -13.16
CA MET A 98 25.83 11.52 -12.09
C MET A 98 26.37 10.16 -12.52
N ASN A 99 26.00 9.71 -13.72
CA ASN A 99 26.49 8.47 -14.30
C ASN A 99 28.02 8.42 -14.43
N ARG A 100 28.64 9.52 -14.85
CA ARG A 100 30.10 9.61 -14.92
C ARG A 100 30.75 9.49 -13.53
N LEU A 101 30.20 10.17 -12.52
CA LEU A 101 30.71 10.11 -11.15
C LEU A 101 30.49 8.72 -10.53
N ILE A 102 29.34 8.10 -10.75
CA ILE A 102 29.01 6.74 -10.27
C ILE A 102 30.02 5.70 -10.81
N SER A 103 30.36 5.77 -12.09
CA SER A 103 31.33 4.86 -12.73
C SER A 103 32.79 5.19 -12.46
N SER A 104 33.09 6.34 -11.87
CA SER A 104 34.46 6.78 -11.62
C SER A 104 35.10 5.96 -10.49
N SER A 105 36.23 5.31 -10.78
CA SER A 105 37.02 4.60 -9.78
C SER A 105 37.94 5.52 -8.96
N THR A 106 38.14 6.75 -9.43
CA THR A 106 39.02 7.75 -8.79
C THR A 106 38.27 8.66 -7.82
N ASP A 107 36.96 8.82 -7.99
CA ASP A 107 36.14 9.62 -7.09
C ASP A 107 35.91 8.89 -5.76
N SER A 108 35.83 9.66 -4.68
CA SER A 108 35.63 9.11 -3.34
C SER A 108 34.30 8.35 -3.22
N PRO A 109 34.20 7.31 -2.36
CA PRO A 109 32.93 6.63 -2.09
C PRO A 109 31.82 7.60 -1.66
N HIS A 110 32.15 8.66 -0.92
CA HIS A 110 31.21 9.70 -0.51
C HIS A 110 30.64 10.49 -1.69
N ALA A 111 31.48 10.89 -2.64
CA ALA A 111 31.04 11.59 -3.85
C ALA A 111 30.14 10.70 -4.72
N ARG A 112 30.50 9.42 -4.86
CA ARG A 112 29.70 8.42 -5.59
C ARG A 112 28.35 8.17 -4.89
N THR A 113 28.34 8.13 -3.56
CA THR A 113 27.12 8.00 -2.73
C THR A 113 26.17 9.16 -2.96
N LYS A 114 26.67 10.41 -2.90
CA LYS A 114 25.89 11.61 -3.22
C LYS A 114 25.35 11.57 -4.65
N SER A 115 26.14 11.08 -5.61
CA SER A 115 25.72 10.96 -7.00
C SER A 115 24.54 9.99 -7.17
N CYS A 116 24.57 8.83 -6.49
CA CYS A 116 23.45 7.89 -6.45
C CYS A 116 22.19 8.55 -5.89
N PHE A 117 22.27 9.26 -4.76
CA PHE A 117 21.10 9.91 -4.16
C PHE A 117 20.54 11.07 -4.99
N ILE A 118 21.39 11.87 -5.66
CA ILE A 118 20.93 12.92 -6.57
C ILE A 118 20.19 12.29 -7.76
N LEU A 119 20.73 11.21 -8.34
CA LEU A 119 20.05 10.48 -9.41
C LEU A 119 18.72 9.88 -8.92
N LYS A 120 18.71 9.23 -7.77
CA LYS A 120 17.50 8.69 -7.13
C LYS A 120 16.43 9.77 -6.99
N TYR A 121 16.75 10.92 -6.39
CA TYR A 121 15.76 11.98 -6.17
C TYR A 121 15.26 12.58 -7.50
N LEU A 122 16.11 12.67 -8.53
CA LEU A 122 15.69 13.12 -9.85
C LEU A 122 14.59 12.23 -10.46
N VAL A 123 14.71 10.91 -10.30
CA VAL A 123 13.83 9.93 -10.96
C VAL A 123 12.65 9.45 -10.11
N THR A 124 12.67 9.65 -8.79
CA THR A 124 11.65 9.14 -7.86
C THR A 124 10.24 9.57 -8.28
N ASP A 125 9.29 8.64 -8.34
CA ASP A 125 7.88 8.89 -8.73
C ASP A 125 7.67 9.50 -10.14
N GLU A 126 8.70 9.54 -11.00
CA GLU A 126 8.61 10.12 -12.36
C GLU A 126 8.99 9.09 -13.43
N LYS A 127 7.98 8.43 -14.00
CA LYS A 127 8.17 7.32 -14.95
C LYS A 127 8.98 7.70 -16.18
N GLU A 128 8.77 8.90 -16.73
CA GLU A 128 9.51 9.39 -17.91
C GLU A 128 11.00 9.59 -17.61
N LEU A 129 11.32 10.14 -16.44
CA LEU A 129 12.71 10.32 -16.00
C LEU A 129 13.38 8.98 -15.65
N CYS A 130 12.65 8.02 -15.08
CA CYS A 130 13.14 6.65 -14.89
C CYS A 130 13.50 5.99 -16.23
N GLN A 131 12.63 6.11 -17.25
CA GLN A 131 12.90 5.55 -18.58
C GLN A 131 14.11 6.23 -19.23
N MET A 132 14.20 7.55 -19.16
CA MET A 132 15.38 8.27 -19.67
C MET A 132 16.67 7.84 -18.96
N ALA A 133 16.63 7.62 -17.64
CA ALA A 133 17.78 7.14 -16.89
C ALA A 133 18.18 5.72 -17.33
N PHE A 134 17.22 4.86 -17.61
CA PHE A 134 17.47 3.52 -18.15
C PHE A 134 18.11 3.59 -19.54
N ASP A 135 17.51 4.32 -20.48
CA ASP A 135 18.02 4.51 -21.85
C ASP A 135 19.41 5.15 -21.85
N GLY A 136 19.68 6.06 -20.90
CA GLY A 136 20.98 6.69 -20.67
C GLY A 136 22.04 5.79 -20.00
N GLY A 137 21.73 4.52 -19.76
CA GLY A 137 22.65 3.52 -19.20
C GLY A 137 22.92 3.66 -17.70
N SER A 138 22.07 4.37 -16.97
CA SER A 138 22.27 4.59 -15.52
C SER A 138 22.20 3.29 -14.74
N LEU A 139 21.27 2.41 -15.11
CA LEU A 139 21.09 1.11 -14.47
C LEU A 139 22.33 0.22 -14.63
N SER A 140 22.91 0.17 -15.83
CA SER A 140 24.13 -0.59 -16.12
C SER A 140 25.31 -0.12 -15.25
N LYS A 141 25.48 1.20 -15.13
CA LYS A 141 26.54 1.80 -14.30
C LYS A 141 26.35 1.55 -12.81
N LEU A 142 25.11 1.62 -12.32
CA LEU A 142 24.77 1.27 -10.94
C LEU A 142 25.01 -0.21 -10.68
N ALA A 143 24.60 -1.10 -11.59
CA ALA A 143 24.79 -2.53 -11.46
C ALA A 143 26.28 -2.89 -11.38
N ASP A 144 27.11 -2.34 -12.27
CA ASP A 144 28.56 -2.57 -12.26
C ASP A 144 29.21 -2.02 -10.99
N LEU A 145 28.77 -0.86 -10.50
CA LEU A 145 29.20 -0.35 -9.20
C LEU A 145 28.87 -1.34 -8.08
N VAL A 146 27.61 -1.77 -7.92
CA VAL A 146 27.22 -2.66 -6.81
C VAL A 146 27.95 -4.01 -6.91
N LYS A 147 28.12 -4.56 -8.12
CA LYS A 147 28.93 -5.76 -8.37
C LYS A 147 30.37 -5.57 -7.92
N SER A 148 30.99 -4.42 -8.22
CA SER A 148 32.38 -4.15 -7.86
C SER A 148 32.64 -4.03 -6.35
N ILE A 149 31.63 -3.61 -5.59
CA ILE A 149 31.77 -3.35 -4.14
C ILE A 149 31.13 -4.43 -3.28
N THR A 150 30.52 -5.48 -3.85
CA THR A 150 29.83 -6.51 -3.08
C THR A 150 30.55 -7.86 -3.21
N PRO A 151 31.09 -8.42 -2.12
CA PRO A 151 31.82 -9.68 -2.17
C PRO A 151 30.85 -10.86 -2.32
N THR A 152 30.76 -11.46 -3.51
CA THR A 152 29.85 -12.59 -3.76
C THR A 152 30.49 -13.97 -3.58
N ASP A 153 31.77 -14.04 -3.23
CA ASP A 153 32.48 -15.30 -3.03
C ASP A 153 32.12 -15.92 -1.68
N LYS A 154 31.72 -17.20 -1.69
CA LYS A 154 31.17 -17.98 -0.55
C LYS A 154 32.06 -18.05 0.71
N ALA A 155 33.31 -17.60 0.63
CA ALA A 155 34.27 -17.64 1.74
C ALA A 155 34.34 -16.34 2.55
N SER A 156 33.68 -15.26 2.10
CA SER A 156 33.69 -14.00 2.85
C SER A 156 32.45 -13.93 3.72
N GLU A 157 32.58 -14.33 4.98
CA GLU A 157 31.80 -13.64 6.02
C GLU A 157 32.04 -12.13 5.83
N TRP A 158 31.01 -11.31 6.04
CA TRP A 158 31.16 -9.86 5.96
C TRP A 158 32.32 -9.47 6.87
N ASP A 159 33.36 -8.89 6.29
CA ASP A 159 34.50 -8.42 7.06
C ASP A 159 33.97 -7.45 8.13
N GLU A 160 34.23 -7.75 9.40
CA GLU A 160 33.80 -6.88 10.50
C GLU A 160 34.36 -5.46 10.31
N ASP A 161 35.46 -5.32 9.55
CA ASP A 161 36.14 -4.07 9.26
C ASP A 161 35.72 -3.39 7.93
N GLU A 162 34.63 -3.80 7.27
CA GLU A 162 34.18 -3.10 6.06
C GLU A 162 33.92 -1.60 6.34
N ALA A 163 34.55 -0.73 5.54
CA ALA A 163 34.45 0.71 5.68
C ALA A 163 33.01 1.22 5.50
N GLU A 164 32.53 2.03 6.45
CA GLU A 164 31.18 2.62 6.44
C GLU A 164 30.86 3.35 5.13
N SER A 165 31.84 4.00 4.51
CA SER A 165 31.67 4.70 3.24
C SER A 165 31.32 3.76 2.07
N ILE A 166 31.76 2.49 2.12
CA ILE A 166 31.40 1.47 1.14
C ILE A 166 30.00 0.93 1.43
N CYS A 167 29.65 0.72 2.71
CA CYS A 167 28.28 0.36 3.10
C CYS A 167 27.26 1.41 2.62
N CYS A 168 27.54 2.70 2.87
CA CYS A 168 26.70 3.81 2.42
C CYS A 168 26.57 3.87 0.89
N LEU A 169 27.69 3.64 0.18
CA LEU A 169 27.69 3.60 -1.28
C LEU A 169 26.84 2.45 -1.81
N ARG A 170 26.94 1.26 -1.21
CA ARG A 170 26.13 0.09 -1.56
C ARG A 170 24.66 0.35 -1.33
N GLU A 171 24.29 0.89 -0.17
CA GLU A 171 22.92 1.26 0.15
C GLU A 171 22.35 2.26 -0.87
N ALA A 172 23.09 3.34 -1.16
CA ALA A 172 22.65 4.37 -2.08
C ALA A 172 22.46 3.83 -3.51
N ALA A 173 23.39 2.99 -3.98
CA ALA A 173 23.30 2.39 -5.30
C ALA A 173 22.13 1.40 -5.40
N LEU A 174 21.98 0.46 -4.45
CA LEU A 174 20.84 -0.47 -4.41
C LEU A 174 19.51 0.26 -4.31
N THR A 175 19.42 1.31 -3.47
CA THR A 175 18.20 2.12 -3.34
C THR A 175 17.84 2.80 -4.66
N THR A 176 18.84 3.28 -5.40
CA THR A 176 18.61 3.91 -6.71
C THR A 176 18.14 2.89 -7.75
N ILE A 177 18.72 1.68 -7.76
CA ILE A 177 18.26 0.58 -8.61
C ILE A 177 16.80 0.21 -8.26
N ALA A 178 16.46 0.15 -6.97
CA ALA A 178 15.11 -0.18 -6.53
C ALA A 178 14.07 0.84 -7.01
N VAL A 179 14.38 2.14 -6.94
CA VAL A 179 13.50 3.19 -7.47
C VAL A 179 13.29 3.05 -8.98
N LEU A 180 14.34 2.75 -9.74
CA LEU A 180 14.22 2.52 -11.18
C LEU A 180 13.36 1.27 -11.49
N ALA A 181 13.53 0.19 -10.73
CA ALA A 181 12.79 -1.07 -10.90
C ALA A 181 11.29 -0.96 -10.57
N LEU A 182 10.91 -0.02 -9.70
CA LEU A 182 9.50 0.26 -9.38
C LEU A 182 8.77 0.97 -10.52
N ALA A 183 9.49 1.71 -11.38
CA ALA A 183 8.87 2.54 -12.41
C ALA A 183 8.49 1.79 -13.70
N ASN A 184 9.22 0.74 -14.05
CA ASN A 184 8.97 -0.04 -15.27
C ASN A 184 9.33 -1.52 -15.09
N ASP A 185 8.43 -2.40 -15.51
CA ASP A 185 8.65 -3.85 -15.51
C ASP A 185 9.79 -4.29 -16.45
N ASP A 186 10.05 -3.53 -17.54
CA ASP A 186 11.21 -3.79 -18.40
C ASP A 186 12.54 -3.63 -17.65
N ILE A 187 12.63 -2.63 -16.77
CA ILE A 187 13.81 -2.41 -15.92
C ILE A 187 13.98 -3.57 -14.95
N ARG A 188 12.88 -4.03 -14.33
CA ARG A 188 12.89 -5.17 -13.40
C ARG A 188 13.37 -6.45 -14.10
N ARG A 189 12.85 -6.70 -15.30
CA ARG A 189 13.28 -7.83 -16.13
C ARG A 189 14.76 -7.74 -16.50
N ASP A 190 15.25 -6.56 -16.86
CA ASP A 190 16.67 -6.38 -17.22
C ASP A 190 17.62 -6.66 -16.04
N ILE A 191 17.24 -6.26 -14.83
CA ILE A 191 17.96 -6.56 -13.57
C ILE A 191 18.12 -8.07 -13.39
N THR A 192 17.03 -8.83 -13.58
CA THR A 192 16.98 -10.27 -13.35
C THR A 192 17.62 -11.07 -14.48
N ASP A 193 17.34 -10.73 -15.75
CA ASP A 193 17.72 -11.52 -16.92
C ASP A 193 19.14 -11.20 -17.43
N ASN A 194 19.52 -9.92 -17.45
CA ASN A 194 20.72 -9.46 -18.17
C ASN A 194 21.85 -9.02 -17.23
N MET A 195 21.54 -8.40 -16.09
CA MET A 195 22.56 -7.77 -15.25
C MET A 195 23.25 -8.71 -14.26
N LYS A 196 22.72 -9.92 -14.06
CA LYS A 196 23.25 -10.93 -13.12
C LYS A 196 23.39 -10.38 -11.69
N LEU A 197 22.44 -9.56 -11.24
CA LEU A 197 22.48 -8.92 -9.91
C LEU A 197 21.99 -9.84 -8.78
N VAL A 198 21.39 -10.98 -9.10
CA VAL A 198 20.81 -11.92 -8.11
C VAL A 198 21.82 -12.32 -7.00
N PRO A 199 23.08 -12.72 -7.28
CA PRO A 199 24.04 -13.05 -6.23
C PRO A 199 24.38 -11.85 -5.33
N THR A 200 24.48 -10.66 -5.92
CA THR A 200 24.77 -9.41 -5.23
C THR A 200 23.62 -8.98 -4.32
N ILE A 201 22.37 -9.09 -4.79
CA ILE A 201 21.17 -8.82 -3.99
C ILE A 201 21.07 -9.84 -2.85
N SER A 202 21.23 -11.13 -3.14
CA SER A 202 21.21 -12.20 -2.13
C SER A 202 22.22 -11.98 -1.02
N THR A 203 23.45 -11.60 -1.39
CA THR A 203 24.51 -11.24 -0.44
C THR A 203 24.08 -10.03 0.40
N SER A 204 23.58 -8.97 -0.23
CA SER A 204 23.13 -7.74 0.43
C SER A 204 21.97 -7.96 1.41
N LEU A 205 21.06 -8.91 1.15
CA LEU A 205 20.00 -9.30 2.10
C LEU A 205 20.56 -9.90 3.39
N ALA A 206 21.79 -10.43 3.37
CA ALA A 206 22.47 -10.98 4.53
C ALA A 206 23.36 -9.97 5.28
N HIS A 207 23.46 -8.73 4.81
CA HIS A 207 24.33 -7.70 5.38
C HIS A 207 23.92 -7.30 6.80
N ARG A 208 24.87 -6.87 7.65
CA ARG A 208 24.64 -6.32 9.01
C ARG A 208 23.84 -5.00 9.09
N HIS A 209 24.01 -4.06 8.15
CA HIS A 209 23.26 -2.81 8.11
C HIS A 209 21.88 -2.98 7.49
N ALA A 210 20.86 -2.52 8.22
CA ALA A 210 19.46 -2.62 7.81
C ALA A 210 19.14 -1.84 6.53
N GLY A 211 19.78 -0.69 6.28
CA GLY A 211 19.55 0.11 5.07
C GLY A 211 19.90 -0.65 3.79
N ILE A 212 21.00 -1.41 3.80
CA ILE A 212 21.40 -2.28 2.68
C ILE A 212 20.38 -3.41 2.49
N ARG A 213 19.97 -4.08 3.58
CA ARG A 213 18.94 -5.13 3.51
C ARG A 213 17.63 -4.59 2.97
N TYR A 214 17.20 -3.43 3.45
CA TYR A 214 15.97 -2.76 3.04
C TYR A 214 15.99 -2.46 1.55
N ALA A 215 17.07 -1.86 1.03
CA ALA A 215 17.22 -1.58 -0.39
C ALA A 215 17.20 -2.87 -1.23
N ALA A 216 17.86 -3.93 -0.76
CA ALA A 216 17.89 -5.23 -1.43
C ALA A 216 16.51 -5.92 -1.46
N CYS A 217 15.68 -5.79 -0.42
CA CYS A 217 14.32 -6.36 -0.37
C CYS A 217 13.44 -5.86 -1.53
N HIS A 218 13.58 -4.60 -1.93
CA HIS A 218 12.80 -4.00 -3.03
C HIS A 218 13.24 -4.47 -4.42
N LEU A 219 14.32 -5.25 -4.52
CA LEU A 219 14.86 -5.81 -5.76
C LEU A 219 14.59 -7.32 -5.90
N VAL A 220 13.86 -7.92 -4.95
CA VAL A 220 13.61 -9.35 -4.92
C VAL A 220 12.44 -9.73 -5.82
N ASP A 221 12.73 -10.59 -6.80
CA ASP A 221 11.74 -11.35 -7.58
C ASP A 221 11.57 -12.78 -7.03
N SER A 222 10.75 -13.60 -7.69
CA SER A 222 10.43 -14.98 -7.30
C SER A 222 11.66 -15.86 -7.03
N GLY A 223 12.77 -15.65 -7.76
CA GLY A 223 14.03 -16.40 -7.58
C GLY A 223 14.76 -16.17 -6.25
N LEU A 224 14.45 -15.08 -5.54
CA LEU A 224 15.03 -14.75 -4.23
C LEU A 224 14.00 -14.87 -3.08
N GLY A 225 12.81 -15.37 -3.37
CA GLY A 225 11.70 -15.48 -2.42
C GLY A 225 12.07 -16.24 -1.13
N THR A 226 12.81 -17.34 -1.24
CA THR A 226 13.24 -18.13 -0.06
C THR A 226 14.20 -17.35 0.83
N THR A 227 15.19 -16.65 0.27
CA THR A 227 16.13 -15.82 1.05
C THR A 227 15.39 -14.71 1.79
N LEU A 228 14.44 -14.07 1.11
CA LEU A 228 13.61 -13.03 1.70
C LEU A 228 12.71 -13.57 2.81
N PHE A 229 12.12 -14.76 2.61
CA PHE A 229 11.30 -15.40 3.63
C PHE A 229 12.10 -15.72 4.89
N GLN A 230 13.33 -16.23 4.75
CA GLN A 230 14.23 -16.44 5.89
C GLN A 230 14.56 -15.15 6.64
N ARG A 231 14.54 -13.99 5.97
CA ARG A 231 14.67 -12.68 6.64
C ARG A 231 13.39 -12.27 7.35
N LEU A 232 12.23 -12.47 6.72
CA LEU A 232 10.93 -12.20 7.34
C LEU A 232 10.76 -12.98 8.65
N LEU A 233 11.25 -14.23 8.71
CA LEU A 233 11.18 -15.07 9.91
C LEU A 233 12.02 -14.57 11.10
N LYS A 234 12.99 -13.66 10.90
CA LYS A 234 13.80 -13.12 11.99
C LYS A 234 12.99 -12.12 12.82
N GLU A 235 12.84 -12.40 14.11
CA GLU A 235 12.03 -11.57 15.01
C GLU A 235 12.66 -10.23 15.35
N ASP A 236 14.00 -10.18 15.44
CA ASP A 236 14.83 -9.02 15.78
C ASP A 236 15.24 -8.15 14.56
N GLU A 237 14.62 -8.39 13.40
CA GLU A 237 14.92 -7.68 12.16
C GLU A 237 14.43 -6.22 12.20
N ASP A 238 15.11 -5.32 11.47
CA ASP A 238 14.72 -3.91 11.37
C ASP A 238 13.33 -3.81 10.76
N ARG A 239 12.46 -3.05 11.41
CA ARG A 239 11.06 -2.85 11.03
C ARG A 239 10.86 -2.53 9.55
N ARG A 240 11.72 -1.71 8.95
CA ARG A 240 11.63 -1.35 7.52
C ARG A 240 11.93 -2.54 6.63
N VAL A 241 12.90 -3.36 7.01
CA VAL A 241 13.28 -4.60 6.32
C VAL A 241 12.14 -5.62 6.45
N THR A 242 11.58 -5.80 7.66
CA THR A 242 10.42 -6.65 7.89
C THR A 242 9.23 -6.23 7.04
N TYR A 243 8.93 -4.93 6.99
CA TYR A 243 7.87 -4.38 6.15
C TYR A 243 8.11 -4.70 4.67
N ALA A 244 9.29 -4.36 4.12
CA ALA A 244 9.61 -4.60 2.72
C ALA A 244 9.58 -6.10 2.37
N ALA A 245 10.10 -6.95 3.26
CA ALA A 245 10.05 -8.40 3.09
C ALA A 245 8.61 -8.92 3.11
N LEU A 246 7.78 -8.45 4.04
CA LEU A 246 6.38 -8.85 4.14
C LEU A 246 5.59 -8.45 2.89
N THR A 247 5.76 -7.22 2.39
CA THR A 247 5.08 -6.76 1.17
C THR A 247 5.43 -7.63 -0.03
N ALA A 248 6.71 -7.96 -0.21
CA ALA A 248 7.12 -8.86 -1.29
C ALA A 248 6.61 -10.30 -1.08
N ILE A 249 6.64 -10.81 0.15
CA ILE A 249 6.09 -12.15 0.47
C ILE A 249 4.57 -12.22 0.22
N CYS A 250 3.81 -11.13 0.47
CA CYS A 250 2.37 -11.08 0.16
C CYS A 250 2.08 -11.40 -1.31
N ASN A 251 2.96 -10.94 -2.23
CA ASN A 251 2.85 -11.22 -3.66
C ASN A 251 3.28 -12.65 -4.01
N LEU A 252 4.20 -13.23 -3.23
CA LEU A 252 4.75 -14.57 -3.44
C LEU A 252 3.92 -15.70 -2.81
N ILE A 253 2.82 -15.40 -2.10
CA ILE A 253 1.94 -16.40 -1.48
C ILE A 253 0.55 -16.48 -2.11
N ASN A 254 0.35 -15.92 -3.30
CA ASN A 254 -0.90 -16.06 -4.07
C ASN A 254 -1.20 -17.54 -4.40
N GLU A 255 -2.46 -17.87 -4.73
CA GLU A 255 -2.93 -19.27 -4.82
C GLU A 255 -2.11 -20.16 -5.78
N TYR A 256 -1.59 -19.58 -6.86
CA TYR A 256 -0.81 -20.28 -7.88
C TYR A 256 0.71 -20.28 -7.63
N SER A 257 1.17 -19.71 -6.52
CA SER A 257 2.60 -19.61 -6.25
C SER A 257 3.18 -20.96 -5.77
N PRO A 258 4.26 -21.46 -6.39
CA PRO A 258 4.93 -22.68 -5.93
C PRO A 258 5.61 -22.50 -4.55
N LEU A 259 5.80 -21.25 -4.10
CA LEU A 259 6.42 -20.94 -2.80
C LEU A 259 5.41 -20.94 -1.64
N ARG A 260 4.11 -20.92 -1.94
CA ARG A 260 3.05 -20.81 -0.93
C ARG A 260 3.09 -21.96 0.08
N GLN A 261 3.05 -23.21 -0.38
CA GLN A 261 3.07 -24.37 0.51
C GLN A 261 4.38 -24.47 1.30
N PRO A 262 5.58 -24.35 0.68
CA PRO A 262 6.84 -24.31 1.42
C PRO A 262 6.90 -23.25 2.53
N PHE A 263 6.35 -22.05 2.31
CA PHE A 263 6.35 -20.99 3.32
C PHE A 263 5.38 -21.29 4.47
N LEU A 264 4.21 -21.87 4.17
CA LEU A 264 3.29 -22.35 5.20
C LEU A 264 3.95 -23.41 6.09
N ASP A 265 4.59 -24.41 5.48
CA ASP A 265 5.25 -25.50 6.20
C ASP A 265 6.42 -25.01 7.06
N GLN A 266 7.07 -23.91 6.66
CA GLN A 266 8.17 -23.28 7.38
C GLN A 266 7.73 -22.22 8.41
N GLY A 267 6.43 -22.15 8.74
CA GLY A 267 5.94 -21.33 9.86
C GLY A 267 5.54 -19.90 9.50
N LEU A 268 5.18 -19.63 8.25
CA LEU A 268 4.67 -18.31 7.82
C LEU A 268 3.51 -17.83 8.71
N VAL A 269 2.52 -18.69 9.02
CA VAL A 269 1.34 -18.28 9.79
C VAL A 269 1.71 -17.85 11.21
N LYS A 270 2.63 -18.55 11.88
CA LYS A 270 3.16 -18.16 13.19
C LYS A 270 3.84 -16.79 13.14
N ARG A 271 4.62 -16.54 12.10
CA ARG A 271 5.26 -15.23 11.92
C ARG A 271 4.24 -14.12 11.65
N LEU A 272 3.22 -14.39 10.84
CA LEU A 272 2.13 -13.44 10.61
C LEU A 272 1.40 -13.12 11.92
N LEU A 273 1.11 -14.11 12.76
CA LEU A 273 0.50 -13.89 14.09
C LEU A 273 1.34 -12.92 14.94
N GLN A 274 2.66 -13.07 14.98
CA GLN A 274 3.52 -12.12 15.70
C GLN A 274 3.42 -10.70 15.14
N LEU A 275 3.39 -10.56 13.80
CA LEU A 275 3.32 -9.27 13.13
C LEU A 275 1.95 -8.61 13.28
N LEU A 276 0.87 -9.39 13.41
CA LEU A 276 -0.46 -8.90 13.77
C LEU A 276 -0.47 -8.26 15.17
N GLY A 277 0.35 -8.75 16.09
CA GLY A 277 0.54 -8.17 17.43
C GLY A 277 1.47 -6.95 17.50
N SER A 278 2.00 -6.49 16.36
CA SER A 278 2.96 -5.37 16.31
C SER A 278 2.33 -4.04 16.76
N GLU A 279 3.12 -3.18 17.41
CA GLU A 279 2.72 -1.81 17.75
C GLU A 279 2.50 -0.93 16.50
N TYR A 280 3.13 -1.29 15.38
CA TYR A 280 3.08 -0.53 14.12
C TYR A 280 1.92 -0.99 13.23
N SER A 281 0.95 -0.11 12.97
CA SER A 281 -0.25 -0.47 12.20
C SER A 281 0.05 -0.90 10.77
N GLU A 282 1.07 -0.31 10.13
CA GLU A 282 1.50 -0.69 8.78
C GLU A 282 1.95 -2.16 8.66
N LEU A 283 2.58 -2.69 9.73
CA LEU A 283 2.95 -4.11 9.80
C LEU A 283 1.72 -5.00 10.03
N ARG A 284 0.83 -4.59 10.94
CA ARG A 284 -0.44 -5.30 11.18
C ARG A 284 -1.27 -5.38 9.90
N LEU A 285 -1.37 -4.27 9.17
CA LEU A 285 -2.11 -4.17 7.92
C LEU A 285 -1.53 -5.07 6.84
N ASN A 286 -0.21 -5.02 6.61
CA ASN A 286 0.43 -5.90 5.62
C ASN A 286 0.34 -7.38 6.04
N ALA A 287 0.41 -7.70 7.34
CA ALA A 287 0.23 -9.06 7.83
C ALA A 287 -1.19 -9.56 7.58
N LEU A 288 -2.21 -8.72 7.79
CA LEU A 288 -3.59 -9.03 7.44
C LEU A 288 -3.78 -9.24 5.93
N TRP A 289 -3.11 -8.44 5.09
CA TRP A 289 -3.11 -8.67 3.64
C TRP A 289 -2.52 -10.03 3.27
N ALA A 290 -1.42 -10.43 3.92
CA ALA A 290 -0.87 -11.78 3.74
C ALA A 290 -1.87 -12.86 4.16
N VAL A 291 -2.51 -12.72 5.33
CA VAL A 291 -3.54 -13.67 5.81
C VAL A 291 -4.70 -13.74 4.82
N LYS A 292 -5.19 -12.60 4.35
CA LYS A 292 -6.24 -12.50 3.33
C LYS A 292 -5.87 -13.30 2.09
N ASN A 293 -4.65 -13.15 1.56
CA ASN A 293 -4.17 -13.93 0.42
C ASN A 293 -4.10 -15.44 0.74
N LEU A 294 -3.79 -15.82 1.99
CA LEU A 294 -3.80 -17.22 2.42
C LEU A 294 -5.22 -17.81 2.55
N VAL A 295 -6.22 -17.01 2.86
CA VAL A 295 -7.61 -17.48 3.02
C VAL A 295 -8.49 -17.25 1.79
N TYR A 296 -8.02 -16.47 0.81
CA TYR A 296 -8.74 -16.20 -0.43
C TYR A 296 -8.70 -17.40 -1.38
N LYS A 297 -9.87 -17.80 -1.90
CA LYS A 297 -10.06 -18.90 -2.86
C LYS A 297 -9.38 -20.23 -2.48
N CYS A 298 -9.17 -20.48 -1.19
CA CYS A 298 -8.63 -21.76 -0.71
C CYS A 298 -9.74 -22.70 -0.23
N SER A 299 -9.41 -23.97 -0.02
CA SER A 299 -10.37 -24.94 0.52
C SER A 299 -10.81 -24.55 1.94
N ALA A 300 -12.05 -24.88 2.32
CA ALA A 300 -12.57 -24.61 3.66
C ALA A 300 -11.65 -25.14 4.77
N GLY A 301 -11.06 -26.33 4.59
CA GLY A 301 -10.08 -26.90 5.52
C GLY A 301 -8.82 -26.03 5.70
N THR A 302 -8.28 -25.48 4.61
CA THR A 302 -7.13 -24.56 4.66
C THR A 302 -7.50 -23.26 5.36
N LYS A 303 -8.66 -22.70 5.02
CA LYS A 303 -9.21 -21.47 5.62
C LYS A 303 -9.31 -21.60 7.15
N ARG A 304 -9.96 -22.67 7.61
CA ARG A 304 -10.11 -23.02 9.03
C ARG A 304 -8.76 -23.23 9.72
N SER A 305 -7.82 -23.92 9.08
CA SER A 305 -6.50 -24.16 9.68
C SER A 305 -5.71 -22.88 9.90
N VAL A 306 -5.70 -21.98 8.91
CA VAL A 306 -4.98 -20.69 9.01
C VAL A 306 -5.59 -19.82 10.12
N LEU A 307 -6.91 -19.66 10.15
CA LEU A 307 -7.55 -18.83 11.20
C LEU A 307 -7.41 -19.43 12.60
N ARG A 308 -7.46 -20.75 12.73
CA ARG A 308 -7.21 -21.42 14.01
C ARG A 308 -5.78 -21.20 14.51
N GLU A 309 -4.80 -21.19 13.61
CA GLU A 309 -3.40 -20.95 13.99
C GLU A 309 -3.14 -19.49 14.35
N ILE A 310 -3.80 -18.53 13.70
CA ILE A 310 -3.81 -17.12 14.13
C ILE A 310 -4.50 -16.98 15.49
N GLY A 311 -5.61 -17.71 15.69
CA GLY A 311 -6.38 -17.73 16.91
C GLY A 311 -7.48 -16.67 16.94
N TRP A 312 -8.69 -17.11 17.32
CA TRP A 312 -9.89 -16.28 17.34
C TRP A 312 -9.85 -15.13 18.35
N LYS A 313 -9.08 -15.28 19.44
CA LYS A 313 -8.80 -14.19 20.37
C LYS A 313 -8.13 -13.01 19.67
N GLU A 314 -7.13 -13.29 18.84
CA GLU A 314 -6.39 -12.28 18.10
C GLU A 314 -7.25 -11.66 16.99
N ILE A 315 -8.00 -12.49 16.26
CA ILE A 315 -8.99 -12.00 15.27
C ILE A 315 -9.97 -11.03 15.94
N GLY A 316 -10.52 -11.39 17.10
CA GLY A 316 -11.43 -10.53 17.85
C GLY A 316 -10.79 -9.23 18.35
N ARG A 317 -9.47 -9.20 18.59
CA ARG A 317 -8.72 -7.96 18.91
C ARG A 317 -8.64 -7.05 17.68
N LEU A 318 -8.34 -7.63 16.51
CA LEU A 318 -8.17 -6.92 15.25
C LEU A 318 -9.49 -6.33 14.71
N LEU A 319 -10.64 -6.94 15.01
CA LEU A 319 -11.97 -6.38 14.70
C LEU A 319 -12.26 -5.05 15.42
N SER A 320 -11.48 -4.72 16.46
CA SER A 320 -11.53 -3.46 17.20
C SER A 320 -10.22 -2.68 17.12
N ASP A 321 -9.37 -2.94 16.13
CA ASP A 321 -8.09 -2.23 16.00
C ASP A 321 -8.33 -0.73 15.79
N PRO A 322 -7.56 0.16 16.45
CA PRO A 322 -7.71 1.61 16.27
C PRO A 322 -7.35 2.08 14.85
N ASP A 323 -6.54 1.32 14.11
CA ASP A 323 -6.27 1.59 12.71
C ASP A 323 -7.42 1.07 11.84
N VAL A 324 -8.13 1.98 11.18
CA VAL A 324 -9.32 1.63 10.38
C VAL A 324 -9.01 0.69 9.21
N GLY A 325 -7.80 0.72 8.66
CA GLY A 325 -7.39 -0.20 7.59
C GLY A 325 -7.19 -1.61 8.13
N VAL A 326 -6.60 -1.75 9.32
CA VAL A 326 -6.48 -3.03 10.02
C VAL A 326 -7.86 -3.59 10.36
N GLN A 327 -8.74 -2.76 10.94
CA GLN A 327 -10.10 -3.15 11.28
C GLN A 327 -10.89 -3.61 10.04
N GLU A 328 -10.83 -2.84 8.95
CA GLU A 328 -11.49 -3.14 7.68
C GLU A 328 -11.06 -4.50 7.11
N GLN A 329 -9.75 -4.77 7.05
CA GLN A 329 -9.24 -6.06 6.56
C GLN A 329 -9.57 -7.23 7.51
N ALA A 330 -9.64 -7.00 8.83
CA ALA A 330 -10.04 -8.03 9.78
C ALA A 330 -11.51 -8.44 9.60
N ILE A 331 -12.40 -7.46 9.43
CA ILE A 331 -13.82 -7.71 9.15
C ILE A 331 -13.99 -8.39 7.78
N PHE A 332 -13.21 -7.98 6.78
CA PHE A 332 -13.18 -8.64 5.48
C PHE A 332 -12.86 -10.14 5.63
N ILE A 333 -11.90 -10.52 6.48
CA ILE A 333 -11.57 -11.94 6.72
C ILE A 333 -12.78 -12.68 7.31
N ILE A 334 -13.47 -12.11 8.31
CA ILE A 334 -14.68 -12.71 8.89
C ILE A 334 -15.78 -12.88 7.83
N ARG A 335 -16.06 -11.83 7.05
CA ARG A 335 -17.03 -11.86 5.95
C ARG A 335 -16.76 -13.00 4.97
N ASN A 336 -15.49 -13.19 4.57
CA ASN A 336 -15.11 -14.24 3.62
C ASN A 336 -15.01 -15.63 4.28
N PHE A 337 -14.88 -15.69 5.61
CA PHE A 337 -14.89 -16.96 6.33
C PHE A 337 -16.31 -17.50 6.50
N ALA A 338 -17.28 -16.65 6.78
CA ALA A 338 -18.70 -16.99 6.91
C ALA A 338 -19.34 -17.32 5.54
N ASP A 339 -18.96 -18.46 4.96
CA ASP A 339 -19.37 -18.88 3.61
C ASP A 339 -20.51 -19.92 3.62
N CYS A 340 -20.59 -20.75 4.68
CA CYS A 340 -21.67 -21.71 4.91
C CYS A 340 -22.08 -21.76 6.39
N GLU A 341 -23.13 -22.52 6.73
CA GLU A 341 -23.63 -22.62 8.12
C GLU A 341 -22.55 -23.07 9.12
N ASP A 342 -21.75 -24.09 8.78
CA ASP A 342 -20.65 -24.55 9.63
C ASP A 342 -19.56 -23.46 9.80
N ASP A 343 -19.31 -22.73 8.71
CA ASP A 343 -18.64 -21.41 8.66
C ASP A 343 -19.04 -20.50 9.81
N VAL A 344 -20.33 -20.22 9.83
CA VAL A 344 -20.95 -19.26 10.74
C VAL A 344 -20.92 -19.75 12.17
N ASP A 345 -21.21 -21.03 12.43
CA ASP A 345 -21.15 -21.60 13.79
C ASP A 345 -19.81 -21.32 14.44
N ILE A 346 -18.71 -21.60 13.73
CA ILE A 346 -17.35 -21.42 14.25
C ILE A 346 -17.12 -19.96 14.65
N VAL A 347 -17.59 -19.00 13.84
CA VAL A 347 -17.43 -17.57 14.16
C VAL A 347 -18.19 -17.20 15.44
N PHE A 348 -19.44 -17.65 15.57
CA PHE A 348 -20.25 -17.37 16.76
C PHE A 348 -19.71 -18.05 18.02
N ASP A 349 -19.28 -19.31 17.92
CA ASP A 349 -18.77 -20.10 19.04
C ASP A 349 -17.43 -19.56 19.55
N GLU A 350 -16.52 -19.19 18.64
CA GLU A 350 -15.15 -18.81 19.01
C GLU A 350 -15.02 -17.34 19.43
N LEU A 351 -15.81 -16.43 18.83
CA LEU A 351 -15.80 -15.01 19.23
C LEU A 351 -16.78 -14.69 20.35
N GLY A 352 -17.77 -15.55 20.56
CA GLY A 352 -18.92 -15.33 21.44
C GLY A 352 -19.95 -14.42 20.78
N SER A 353 -21.21 -14.84 20.80
CA SER A 353 -22.30 -14.18 20.06
C SER A 353 -22.48 -12.70 20.44
N GLU A 354 -22.55 -12.37 21.74
CA GLU A 354 -22.73 -11.00 22.20
C GLU A 354 -21.56 -10.09 21.78
N ARG A 355 -20.33 -10.53 22.07
CA ARG A 355 -19.11 -9.79 21.71
C ARG A 355 -18.98 -9.58 20.20
N LEU A 356 -19.26 -10.60 19.39
CA LEU A 356 -19.22 -10.50 17.93
C LEU A 356 -20.21 -9.44 17.41
N LEU A 357 -21.44 -9.46 17.91
CA LEU A 357 -22.48 -8.54 17.48
C LEU A 357 -22.18 -7.11 17.93
N ASP A 358 -21.63 -6.91 19.13
CA ASP A 358 -21.15 -5.60 19.60
C ASP A 358 -20.02 -5.05 18.72
N LEU A 359 -19.04 -5.89 18.36
CA LEU A 359 -17.93 -5.52 17.47
C LEU A 359 -18.43 -5.09 16.08
N LEU A 360 -19.33 -5.87 15.48
CA LEU A 360 -19.91 -5.55 14.17
C LEU A 360 -20.77 -4.30 14.23
N CYS A 361 -21.51 -4.11 15.33
CA CYS A 361 -22.31 -2.91 15.53
C CYS A 361 -21.43 -1.66 15.58
N SER A 362 -20.36 -1.68 16.40
CA SER A 362 -19.41 -0.57 16.47
C SER A 362 -18.74 -0.29 15.12
N ALA A 363 -18.46 -1.32 14.32
CA ALA A 363 -17.88 -1.18 12.99
C ALA A 363 -18.87 -0.57 11.98
N MET A 364 -20.15 -0.94 12.03
CA MET A 364 -21.21 -0.36 11.19
C MET A 364 -21.51 1.11 11.54
N GLU A 365 -21.12 1.56 12.73
CA GLU A 365 -21.19 2.97 13.18
C GLU A 365 -19.87 3.75 12.94
N SER A 366 -18.89 3.14 12.28
CA SER A 366 -17.59 3.76 12.02
C SER A 366 -17.70 4.99 11.11
N LYS A 367 -16.76 5.93 11.29
CA LYS A 367 -16.60 7.08 10.37
C LYS A 367 -16.01 6.67 9.01
N SER A 368 -15.38 5.50 8.94
CA SER A 368 -14.81 4.96 7.71
C SER A 368 -15.88 4.18 6.94
N GLY A 369 -16.25 4.68 5.75
CA GLY A 369 -17.23 4.02 4.88
C GLY A 369 -16.83 2.59 4.49
N ASP A 370 -15.53 2.32 4.34
CA ASP A 370 -15.03 0.98 4.01
C ASP A 370 -15.25 0.00 5.17
N VAL A 371 -15.02 0.43 6.41
CA VAL A 371 -15.30 -0.38 7.61
C VAL A 371 -16.80 -0.70 7.70
N VAL A 372 -17.65 0.31 7.52
CA VAL A 372 -19.12 0.13 7.54
C VAL A 372 -19.57 -0.86 6.47
N LEU A 373 -19.02 -0.73 5.25
CA LEU A 373 -19.30 -1.62 4.15
C LEU A 373 -18.92 -3.08 4.46
N GLN A 374 -17.71 -3.31 4.95
CA GLN A 374 -17.28 -4.66 5.31
C GLN A 374 -18.12 -5.24 6.45
N ALA A 375 -18.46 -4.44 7.45
CA ALA A 375 -19.26 -4.88 8.60
C ALA A 375 -20.69 -5.25 8.20
N ALA A 376 -21.33 -4.46 7.34
CA ALA A 376 -22.67 -4.74 6.83
C ALA A 376 -22.70 -6.06 6.02
N TYR A 377 -21.71 -6.30 5.16
CA TYR A 377 -21.61 -7.57 4.44
C TYR A 377 -21.25 -8.74 5.37
N ALA A 378 -20.38 -8.54 6.36
CA ALA A 378 -20.06 -9.58 7.34
C ALA A 378 -21.33 -10.01 8.09
N LEU A 379 -22.12 -9.06 8.58
CA LEU A 379 -23.40 -9.33 9.23
C LEU A 379 -24.40 -10.02 8.29
N SER A 380 -24.50 -9.58 7.03
CA SER A 380 -25.34 -10.23 6.03
C SER A 380 -24.93 -11.69 5.79
N ASN A 381 -23.64 -12.00 5.77
CA ASN A 381 -23.16 -13.36 5.60
C ASN A 381 -23.45 -14.21 6.85
N LEU A 382 -23.22 -13.66 8.05
CA LEU A 382 -23.57 -14.33 9.31
C LEU A 382 -25.07 -14.61 9.46
N ALA A 383 -25.94 -13.78 8.84
CA ALA A 383 -27.37 -14.04 8.79
C ALA A 383 -27.75 -15.29 7.96
N ASN A 384 -26.86 -15.83 7.12
CA ASN A 384 -27.02 -17.13 6.46
C ASN A 384 -26.74 -18.32 7.39
N GLY A 385 -26.34 -18.07 8.64
CA GLY A 385 -26.17 -19.12 9.64
C GLY A 385 -27.48 -19.78 10.06
N ARG A 386 -27.37 -20.76 10.96
CA ARG A 386 -28.53 -21.48 11.49
C ARG A 386 -29.47 -20.55 12.26
N ARG A 387 -30.70 -21.02 12.45
CA ARG A 387 -31.77 -20.32 13.18
C ARG A 387 -31.32 -19.73 14.52
N GLN A 388 -30.50 -20.44 15.30
CA GLN A 388 -29.99 -19.94 16.58
C GLN A 388 -29.20 -18.62 16.41
N HIS A 389 -28.36 -18.51 15.38
CA HIS A 389 -27.55 -17.31 15.14
C HIS A 389 -28.41 -16.13 14.69
N GLN A 390 -29.40 -16.40 13.84
CA GLN A 390 -30.37 -15.40 13.42
C GLN A 390 -31.21 -14.90 14.60
N GLU A 391 -31.64 -15.79 15.50
CA GLU A 391 -32.34 -15.42 16.73
C GLU A 391 -31.48 -14.54 17.65
N GLN A 392 -30.17 -14.78 17.71
CA GLN A 392 -29.21 -13.94 18.44
C GLN A 392 -29.04 -12.56 17.79
N ILE A 393 -28.95 -12.50 16.46
CA ILE A 393 -28.91 -11.23 15.70
C ILE A 393 -30.20 -10.42 15.95
N LEU A 394 -31.37 -11.07 15.86
CA LEU A 394 -32.67 -10.44 16.08
C LEU A 394 -32.86 -9.97 17.52
N ALA A 395 -32.30 -10.68 18.50
CA ALA A 395 -32.33 -10.27 19.90
C ALA A 395 -31.44 -9.04 20.18
N HIS A 396 -30.49 -8.72 19.29
CA HIS A 396 -29.53 -7.64 19.49
C HIS A 396 -30.07 -6.29 19.00
N GLY A 397 -30.84 -5.60 19.85
CA GLY A 397 -31.56 -4.38 19.47
C GLY A 397 -30.71 -3.23 18.89
N GLN A 398 -29.42 -3.12 19.24
CA GLN A 398 -28.54 -2.12 18.62
C GLN A 398 -28.17 -2.50 17.16
N ILE A 399 -28.05 -3.79 16.84
CA ILE A 399 -27.80 -4.23 15.45
C ILE A 399 -28.98 -3.82 14.57
N LEU A 400 -30.22 -4.07 15.03
CA LEU A 400 -31.41 -3.72 14.26
C LEU A 400 -31.53 -2.20 14.03
N ARG A 401 -31.19 -1.39 15.04
CA ARG A 401 -31.13 0.08 14.91
C ARG A 401 -30.07 0.52 13.90
N THR A 402 -28.91 -0.12 13.91
CA THR A 402 -27.80 0.20 13.01
C THR A 402 -28.10 -0.22 11.58
N LEU A 403 -28.68 -1.41 11.37
CA LEU A 403 -29.22 -1.85 10.08
C LEU A 403 -30.22 -0.86 9.52
N ARG A 404 -31.13 -0.35 10.34
CA ARG A 404 -32.06 0.72 9.94
C ARG A 404 -31.32 1.97 9.49
N SER A 405 -30.33 2.43 10.26
CA SER A 405 -29.51 3.59 9.89
C SER A 405 -28.79 3.39 8.55
N CYS A 406 -28.24 2.19 8.32
CA CYS A 406 -27.57 1.82 7.07
C CYS A 406 -28.54 1.87 5.87
N LEU A 407 -29.79 1.45 6.06
CA LEU A 407 -30.82 1.49 5.00
C LEU A 407 -31.22 2.92 4.59
N VAL A 408 -31.21 3.87 5.53
CA VAL A 408 -31.65 5.26 5.28
C VAL A 408 -30.55 6.10 4.66
N ASP A 409 -29.38 6.15 5.32
CA ASP A 409 -28.39 7.22 5.07
C ASP A 409 -27.09 6.73 4.42
N ALA A 410 -26.84 5.42 4.34
CA ALA A 410 -25.55 4.93 3.85
C ALA A 410 -25.44 4.92 2.31
N PRO A 411 -24.24 4.76 1.73
CA PRO A 411 -24.05 4.53 0.31
C PRO A 411 -24.79 3.29 -0.21
N MET A 412 -25.05 3.23 -1.53
CA MET A 412 -25.86 2.17 -2.15
C MET A 412 -25.35 0.75 -1.84
N ASP A 413 -24.03 0.53 -1.83
CA ASP A 413 -23.45 -0.79 -1.55
C ASP A 413 -23.68 -1.22 -0.09
N VAL A 414 -23.67 -0.27 0.85
CA VAL A 414 -23.99 -0.54 2.26
C VAL A 414 -25.48 -0.86 2.41
N ARG A 415 -26.36 -0.12 1.71
CA ARG A 415 -27.81 -0.41 1.70
C ARG A 415 -28.08 -1.79 1.12
N HIS A 416 -27.36 -2.19 0.08
CA HIS A 416 -27.44 -3.51 -0.53
C HIS A 416 -27.09 -4.63 0.44
N ALA A 417 -26.00 -4.48 1.19
CA ALA A 417 -25.65 -5.42 2.25
C ALA A 417 -26.73 -5.46 3.36
N ALA A 418 -27.16 -4.28 3.82
CA ALA A 418 -28.15 -4.16 4.91
C ALA A 418 -29.51 -4.77 4.53
N VAL A 419 -30.03 -4.50 3.33
CA VAL A 419 -31.32 -5.05 2.88
C VAL A 419 -31.24 -6.56 2.65
N THR A 420 -30.09 -7.05 2.18
CA THR A 420 -29.84 -8.49 2.03
C THR A 420 -29.88 -9.17 3.41
N CYS A 421 -29.22 -8.59 4.41
CA CYS A 421 -29.28 -9.08 5.78
C CYS A 421 -30.72 -9.11 6.33
N VAL A 422 -31.48 -8.03 6.16
CA VAL A 422 -32.87 -7.95 6.66
C VAL A 422 -33.77 -8.97 5.96
N LEU A 423 -33.63 -9.15 4.65
CA LEU A 423 -34.35 -10.19 3.90
C LEU A 423 -34.05 -11.58 4.46
N GLN A 424 -32.78 -11.90 4.67
CA GLN A 424 -32.34 -13.20 5.20
C GLN A 424 -32.96 -13.50 6.57
N LEU A 425 -32.97 -12.51 7.46
CA LEU A 425 -33.55 -12.64 8.80
C LEU A 425 -35.08 -12.80 8.76
N ALA A 426 -35.74 -12.12 7.81
CA ALA A 426 -37.20 -12.19 7.64
C ALA A 426 -37.67 -13.52 7.04
N GLU A 427 -36.88 -14.16 6.16
CA GLU A 427 -37.24 -15.42 5.49
C GLU A 427 -37.35 -16.63 6.42
N VAL A 428 -36.65 -16.63 7.55
CA VAL A 428 -36.52 -17.81 8.42
C VAL A 428 -37.28 -17.68 9.75
N ASN A 429 -37.56 -16.45 10.19
CA ASN A 429 -38.03 -16.17 11.55
C ASN A 429 -39.45 -15.58 11.62
N ASP A 430 -40.44 -16.32 11.11
CA ASP A 430 -41.86 -15.91 11.07
C ASP A 430 -42.39 -15.36 12.42
N TRP A 431 -41.92 -15.92 13.53
CA TRP A 431 -42.36 -15.58 14.88
C TRP A 431 -41.57 -14.43 15.54
N LYS A 432 -40.39 -14.08 15.00
CA LYS A 432 -39.57 -12.93 15.44
C LYS A 432 -39.56 -11.75 14.46
N GLN A 433 -40.55 -11.70 13.57
CA GLN A 433 -40.76 -10.51 12.73
C GLN A 433 -41.17 -9.29 13.57
N GLN A 434 -41.62 -9.50 14.81
CA GLN A 434 -41.97 -8.41 15.70
C GLN A 434 -40.74 -7.57 16.08
N GLU A 435 -39.59 -8.17 16.30
CA GLU A 435 -38.35 -7.46 16.57
C GLU A 435 -37.94 -6.55 15.40
N LEU A 436 -38.14 -7.01 14.16
CA LEU A 436 -37.88 -6.20 12.96
C LEU A 436 -38.85 -5.00 12.88
N ARG A 437 -40.13 -5.21 13.22
CA ARG A 437 -41.15 -4.15 13.30
C ARG A 437 -40.87 -3.15 14.43
N ASP A 438 -40.53 -3.63 15.62
CA ASP A 438 -40.23 -2.81 16.78
C ASP A 438 -38.98 -1.94 16.54
N ALA A 439 -38.04 -2.43 15.74
CA ALA A 439 -36.91 -1.63 15.26
C ALA A 439 -37.29 -0.60 14.19
N GLY A 440 -38.49 -0.68 13.60
CA GLY A 440 -38.99 0.19 12.53
C GLY A 440 -38.43 -0.13 11.14
N LEU A 441 -37.93 -1.35 10.92
CA LEU A 441 -37.36 -1.75 9.63
C LEU A 441 -38.44 -1.83 8.54
N ASP A 442 -39.66 -2.26 8.85
CA ASP A 442 -40.80 -2.30 7.93
C ASP A 442 -41.10 -0.91 7.33
N SER A 443 -41.16 0.13 8.17
CA SER A 443 -41.40 1.50 7.73
C SER A 443 -40.30 2.04 6.82
N THR A 444 -39.06 1.65 7.12
CA THR A 444 -37.87 2.03 6.34
C THR A 444 -37.85 1.33 4.98
N LEU A 445 -38.16 0.03 4.95
CA LEU A 445 -38.29 -0.74 3.71
C LEU A 445 -39.40 -0.20 2.82
N ARG A 446 -40.56 0.15 3.40
CA ARG A 446 -41.67 0.79 2.67
C ARG A 446 -41.22 2.10 2.01
N HIS A 447 -40.50 2.95 2.75
CA HIS A 447 -39.94 4.18 2.18
C HIS A 447 -38.95 3.90 1.03
N ILE A 448 -38.10 2.86 1.13
CA ILE A 448 -37.21 2.46 0.03
C ILE A 448 -38.01 2.01 -1.20
N CYS A 449 -39.10 1.26 -1.02
CA CYS A 449 -39.97 0.81 -2.10
C CYS A 449 -40.70 1.97 -2.79
N GLU A 450 -41.15 2.97 -2.02
CA GLU A 450 -41.93 4.11 -2.52
C GLU A 450 -41.06 5.24 -3.10
N TYR A 451 -39.96 5.58 -2.43
CA TYR A 451 -39.17 6.80 -2.68
C TYR A 451 -37.71 6.53 -3.05
N GLY A 452 -37.25 5.27 -3.06
CA GLY A 452 -35.85 4.92 -3.30
C GLY A 452 -35.31 5.23 -4.70
N GLY A 453 -36.04 5.97 -5.55
CA GLY A 453 -35.58 6.45 -6.85
C GLY A 453 -35.68 7.96 -6.94
N GLY A 454 -34.60 8.67 -6.58
CA GLY A 454 -34.45 10.07 -6.98
C GLY A 454 -34.39 10.18 -8.51
N PRO A 455 -34.65 11.36 -9.09
CA PRO A 455 -34.55 11.54 -10.54
C PRO A 455 -33.16 11.14 -11.00
N ILE A 456 -33.09 10.21 -11.95
CA ILE A 456 -31.85 9.79 -12.60
C ILE A 456 -31.25 11.05 -13.25
N SER A 457 -30.25 11.64 -12.62
CA SER A 457 -29.46 12.71 -13.25
C SER A 457 -28.91 12.15 -14.56
N PRO A 458 -29.19 12.75 -15.74
CA PRO A 458 -28.86 12.19 -17.06
C PRO A 458 -27.36 12.12 -17.40
N GLY A 459 -26.46 12.07 -16.43
CA GLY A 459 -25.02 11.98 -16.66
C GLY A 459 -24.28 11.55 -15.40
N ALA A 460 -24.11 10.24 -15.21
CA ALA A 460 -22.98 9.58 -14.51
C ALA A 460 -23.31 8.19 -13.90
N ALA A 461 -24.56 7.72 -13.90
CA ALA A 461 -24.85 6.40 -13.33
C ALA A 461 -24.43 5.27 -14.29
N SER A 462 -23.50 4.42 -13.88
CA SER A 462 -23.11 3.22 -14.63
C SER A 462 -24.25 2.20 -14.65
N ALA A 463 -24.34 1.35 -15.69
CA ALA A 463 -25.33 0.28 -15.76
C ALA A 463 -25.31 -0.64 -14.52
N THR A 464 -24.12 -0.83 -13.93
CA THR A 464 -23.92 -1.58 -12.68
C THR A 464 -24.61 -0.91 -11.50
N ALA A 465 -24.48 0.41 -11.34
CA ALA A 465 -25.11 1.14 -10.24
C ALA A 465 -26.65 1.08 -10.32
N ILE A 466 -27.20 1.18 -11.54
CA ILE A 466 -28.65 1.04 -11.78
C ILE A 466 -29.13 -0.38 -11.42
N GLY A 467 -28.32 -1.40 -11.73
CA GLY A 467 -28.60 -2.79 -11.38
C GLY A 467 -28.64 -3.02 -9.87
N VAL A 468 -27.68 -2.47 -9.12
CA VAL A 468 -27.64 -2.58 -7.65
C VAL A 468 -28.83 -1.88 -7.00
N GLU A 469 -29.19 -0.67 -7.46
CA GLU A 469 -30.36 0.05 -6.94
C GLU A 469 -31.67 -0.74 -7.12
N ARG A 470 -31.82 -1.37 -8.29
CA ARG A 470 -32.98 -2.23 -8.57
C ARG A 470 -33.00 -3.45 -7.65
N ASP A 471 -31.87 -4.13 -7.47
CA ASP A 471 -31.77 -5.28 -6.57
C ASP A 471 -32.08 -4.89 -5.11
N VAL A 472 -31.63 -3.72 -4.66
CA VAL A 472 -31.99 -3.17 -3.34
C VAL A 472 -33.51 -3.03 -3.19
N LYS A 473 -34.19 -2.44 -4.18
CA LYS A 473 -35.65 -2.26 -4.17
C LYS A 473 -36.39 -3.59 -4.20
N ASP A 474 -35.95 -4.52 -5.03
CA ASP A 474 -36.60 -5.82 -5.18
C ASP A 474 -36.45 -6.66 -3.90
N LYS A 475 -35.26 -6.64 -3.26
CA LYS A 475 -35.06 -7.25 -1.93
C LYS A 475 -35.85 -6.55 -0.84
N ALA A 476 -35.93 -5.21 -0.86
CA ALA A 476 -36.70 -4.46 0.12
C ALA A 476 -38.19 -4.82 0.05
N ARG A 477 -38.75 -4.96 -1.15
CA ARG A 477 -40.14 -5.36 -1.35
C ARG A 477 -40.40 -6.77 -0.82
N ARG A 478 -39.53 -7.73 -1.16
CA ARG A 478 -39.64 -9.11 -0.64
C ARG A 478 -39.57 -9.16 0.89
N ALA A 479 -38.63 -8.44 1.48
CA ALA A 479 -38.47 -8.39 2.93
C ALA A 479 -39.71 -7.75 3.60
N LEU A 480 -40.24 -6.68 3.01
CA LEU A 480 -41.45 -6.02 3.50
C LEU A 480 -42.67 -6.96 3.43
N ASP A 481 -42.87 -7.65 2.31
CA ASP A 481 -43.98 -8.60 2.13
C ASP A 481 -43.93 -9.73 3.17
N LEU A 482 -42.74 -10.27 3.45
CA LEU A 482 -42.54 -11.30 4.47
C LEU A 482 -42.90 -10.79 5.86
N ILE A 483 -42.40 -9.60 6.22
CA ILE A 483 -42.68 -8.96 7.50
C ILE A 483 -44.18 -8.66 7.64
N GLU A 484 -44.84 -8.08 6.64
CA GLU A 484 -46.25 -7.68 6.76
C GLU A 484 -47.22 -8.87 6.73
N HIS A 485 -47.06 -9.80 5.79
CA HIS A 485 -48.12 -10.76 5.42
C HIS A 485 -48.15 -12.05 6.26
N GLN A 486 -47.05 -12.45 6.91
CA GLN A 486 -47.08 -13.66 7.76
C GLN A 486 -47.70 -13.43 9.15
N SER A 487 -47.95 -12.17 9.52
CA SER A 487 -48.69 -11.82 10.74
C SER A 487 -50.16 -12.28 10.73
N HIS A 488 -50.74 -12.56 9.55
CA HIS A 488 -52.14 -12.97 9.42
C HIS A 488 -52.36 -14.48 9.58
N SER A 489 -51.38 -15.33 9.27
CA SER A 489 -51.52 -16.78 9.36
C SER A 489 -51.52 -17.30 10.81
N LEU A 490 -50.90 -16.57 11.74
CA LEU A 490 -50.85 -16.90 13.17
C LEU A 490 -52.04 -16.37 13.99
N ARG A 491 -52.94 -15.57 13.41
CA ARG A 491 -54.19 -15.14 14.06
C ARG A 491 -55.40 -16.03 13.72
N LEU A 492 -55.21 -17.07 12.90
CA LEU A 492 -56.24 -17.99 12.45
C LEU A 492 -56.03 -19.44 12.94
N LEU A 493 -55.06 -19.66 13.83
CA LEU A 493 -54.86 -20.87 14.63
C LEU A 493 -54.85 -20.48 16.11
#